data_AF-A0A178ABZ9-F1
#
_entry.id   AF-A0A178ABZ9-F1
#
_cell.length_a   1.000
_cell.length_b   1.000
_cell.length_c   1.000
_cell.angle_alpha   90.00
_cell.angle_beta   90.00
_cell.angle_gamma   90.00
#
_symmetry.space_group_name_H-M   'P 1'
#
loop_
_entity.id
_entity.type
_entity.pdbx_description
1 polymer ?
#
loop_
_entity_poly.entity_id
_entity_poly.type
_entity_poly.pdbx_seq_one_letter_code
_entity_poly.pdbx_strand_id
1 'polypeptide(L)'
;MSIIRLLRLLPVLSSSSSLQFALDEHLVFGTWVDPSLQKCANAHLPAWWTRGGLRWRWIIILGYPITYALAIANMLIAADELKENGAYMWYMLGLLFSMGHMGFVTMALQRIADIENDVPKGRSTESMAKWLKMNWVRAIITDTPAWVCFIVAALKAL
;
A
#
# COMPACT_ATOMS: atom_id res chain seq x y z
N MET A 1 22.32 -12.64 14.95
CA MET A 1 20.95 -12.98 14.47
C MET A 1 21.09 -13.91 13.28
N SER A 2 20.47 -15.09 13.27
CA SER A 2 20.56 -16.01 12.11
C SER A 2 19.94 -15.34 10.87
N ILE A 3 20.53 -15.55 9.69
CA ILE A 3 20.05 -14.99 8.42
C ILE A 3 18.58 -15.39 8.13
N ILE A 4 18.15 -16.55 8.61
CA ILE A 4 16.76 -17.03 8.51
C ILE A 4 15.82 -16.16 9.34
N ARG A 5 16.21 -15.77 10.56
CA ARG A 5 15.39 -14.87 11.40
C ARG A 5 15.18 -13.51 10.76
N LEU A 6 16.21 -12.99 10.10
CA LEU A 6 16.08 -11.76 9.32
C LEU A 6 15.07 -11.95 8.19
N LEU A 7 15.18 -13.04 7.41
CA LEU A 7 14.23 -13.37 6.36
C LEU A 7 12.78 -13.44 6.88
N ARG A 8 12.55 -14.03 8.06
CA ARG A 8 11.21 -14.10 8.68
C ARG A 8 10.61 -12.72 8.98
N LEU A 9 11.43 -11.75 9.34
CA LEU A 9 10.97 -10.39 9.67
C LEU A 9 10.76 -9.50 8.44
N LEU A 10 11.42 -9.77 7.32
CA LEU A 10 11.43 -8.86 6.17
C LEU A 10 10.03 -8.57 5.60
N PRO A 11 9.08 -9.53 5.46
CA PRO A 11 7.71 -9.22 5.04
C PRO A 11 6.96 -8.28 5.99
N VAL A 12 7.24 -8.34 7.30
CA VAL A 12 6.66 -7.40 8.28
C VAL A 12 7.19 -5.99 8.03
N LEU A 13 8.50 -5.84 7.85
CA LEU A 13 9.13 -4.54 7.63
C LEU A 13 8.70 -3.89 6.31
N SER A 14 8.64 -4.68 5.23
CA SER A 14 8.23 -4.19 3.92
C SER A 14 6.74 -3.82 3.90
N SER A 15 5.86 -4.67 4.47
CA SER A 15 4.42 -4.37 4.56
C SER A 15 4.10 -3.21 5.51
N SER A 16 4.88 -3.04 6.60
CA SER A 16 4.77 -1.85 7.47
C SER A 16 5.07 -0.57 6.71
N SER A 17 6.10 -0.59 5.86
CA SER A 17 6.45 0.56 5.00
C SER A 17 5.33 0.90 4.01
N SER A 18 4.71 -0.12 3.38
CA SER A 18 3.56 0.08 2.49
C SER A 18 2.34 0.64 3.21
N LEU A 19 2.04 0.16 4.42
CA LEU A 19 0.90 0.64 5.21
C LEU A 19 1.13 2.07 5.72
N GLN A 20 2.35 2.37 6.19
CA GLN A 20 2.75 3.73 6.56
C GLN A 20 2.59 4.67 5.37
N PHE A 21 3.02 4.26 4.18
CA PHE A 21 2.88 5.06 2.98
C PHE A 21 1.40 5.36 2.66
N ALA A 22 0.50 4.39 2.80
CA ALA A 22 -0.94 4.64 2.61
C ALA A 22 -1.51 5.63 3.65
N LEU A 23 -1.02 5.62 4.88
CA LEU A 23 -1.34 6.61 5.90
C LEU A 23 -0.79 8.00 5.53
N ASP A 24 0.45 8.07 5.08
CA ASP A 24 1.08 9.33 4.65
C ASP A 24 0.31 9.95 3.48
N GLU A 25 -0.09 9.15 2.50
CA GLU A 25 -0.97 9.59 1.40
C GLU A 25 -2.30 10.14 1.94
N HIS A 26 -2.90 9.50 2.94
CA HIS A 26 -4.16 9.96 3.53
C HIS A 26 -3.99 11.30 4.27
N LEU A 27 -2.94 11.43 5.08
CA LEU A 27 -2.68 12.63 5.87
C LEU A 27 -2.25 13.80 4.98
N VAL A 28 -1.28 13.58 4.09
CA VAL A 28 -0.73 14.64 3.23
C VAL A 28 -1.75 15.02 2.15
N PHE A 29 -2.31 14.06 1.42
CA PHE A 29 -3.21 14.40 0.32
C PHE A 29 -4.60 14.78 0.83
N GLY A 30 -4.97 14.37 2.05
CA GLY A 30 -6.17 14.84 2.74
C GLY A 30 -6.23 16.36 2.91
N THR A 31 -5.09 17.05 2.98
CA THR A 31 -5.05 18.52 3.05
C THR A 31 -5.62 19.19 1.79
N TRP A 32 -5.56 18.53 0.62
CA TRP A 32 -6.12 19.06 -0.63
C TRP A 32 -7.65 19.06 -0.67
N VAL A 33 -8.31 18.30 0.21
CA VAL A 33 -9.77 18.20 0.25
C VAL A 33 -10.40 19.01 1.39
N ASP A 34 -9.60 19.82 2.08
CA ASP A 34 -10.10 20.75 3.09
C ASP A 34 -11.05 21.78 2.44
N PRO A 35 -12.32 21.90 2.91
CA PRO A 35 -13.28 22.86 2.37
C PRO A 35 -12.78 24.31 2.38
N SER A 36 -11.97 24.69 3.37
CA SER A 36 -11.41 26.05 3.48
C SER A 36 -10.40 26.37 2.39
N LEU A 37 -9.75 25.33 1.83
CA LEU A 37 -8.73 25.47 0.79
C LEU A 37 -9.26 25.16 -0.62
N GLN A 38 -10.51 24.70 -0.75
CA GLN A 38 -11.07 24.11 -1.98
C GLN A 38 -10.81 24.95 -3.24
N LYS A 39 -11.02 26.27 -3.20
CA LYS A 39 -10.78 27.14 -4.36
C LYS A 39 -9.32 27.15 -4.78
N CYS A 40 -8.40 27.29 -3.82
CA CYS A 40 -6.97 27.28 -4.08
C CYS A 40 -6.49 25.89 -4.50
N ALA A 41 -6.96 24.85 -3.82
CA ALA A 41 -6.65 23.46 -4.10
C ALA A 41 -7.05 23.06 -5.52
N ASN A 42 -8.27 23.35 -5.96
CA ASN A 42 -8.72 23.06 -7.33
C ASN A 42 -7.86 23.73 -8.41
N ALA A 43 -7.35 24.93 -8.15
CA ALA A 43 -6.51 25.65 -9.10
C ALA A 43 -5.09 25.06 -9.24
N HIS A 44 -4.56 24.42 -8.19
CA HIS A 44 -3.15 24.02 -8.14
C HIS A 44 -2.90 22.51 -8.09
N LEU A 45 -3.88 21.73 -7.63
CA LEU A 45 -3.74 20.29 -7.42
C LEU A 45 -3.27 19.55 -8.68
N PRO A 46 -3.83 19.76 -9.90
CA PRO A 46 -3.37 19.04 -11.09
C PRO A 46 -1.88 19.29 -11.42
N ALA A 47 -1.44 20.55 -11.27
CA ALA A 47 -0.05 20.94 -11.51
C ALA A 47 0.89 20.39 -10.42
N TRP A 48 0.45 20.40 -9.16
CA TRP A 48 1.21 19.82 -8.05
C TRP A 48 1.35 18.30 -8.22
N TRP A 49 0.26 17.62 -8.61
CA TRP A 49 0.22 16.17 -8.76
C TRP A 49 1.17 15.69 -9.86
N THR A 50 1.10 16.31 -11.04
CA THR A 50 1.93 15.96 -12.20
C THR A 50 3.42 16.27 -11.99
N ARG A 51 3.75 17.30 -11.22
CA ARG A 51 5.15 17.69 -10.95
C ARG A 51 5.78 16.92 -9.78
N GLY A 52 4.99 16.64 -8.75
CA GLY A 52 5.47 16.13 -7.46
C GLY A 52 4.75 14.85 -7.00
N GLY A 53 3.42 14.85 -6.97
CA GLY A 53 2.61 13.73 -6.45
C GLY A 53 2.96 12.38 -7.09
N LEU A 54 3.14 12.34 -8.41
CA LEU A 54 3.50 11.13 -9.14
C LEU A 54 4.85 10.50 -8.76
N ARG A 55 5.77 11.26 -8.15
CA ARG A 55 7.10 10.74 -7.77
C ARG A 55 7.01 9.66 -6.69
N TRP A 56 5.95 9.71 -5.88
CA TRP A 56 5.75 8.81 -4.75
C TRP A 56 5.36 7.39 -5.19
N ARG A 57 4.87 7.22 -6.42
CA ARG A 57 4.43 5.91 -6.97
C ARG A 57 5.51 4.84 -6.97
N TRP A 58 6.79 5.22 -7.02
CA TRP A 58 7.90 4.26 -7.02
C TRP A 58 7.99 3.45 -5.73
N ILE A 59 7.54 4.01 -4.61
CA ILE A 59 7.45 3.30 -3.33
C ILE A 59 6.51 2.10 -3.46
N ILE A 60 5.36 2.27 -4.13
CA ILE A 60 4.39 1.20 -4.39
C ILE A 60 4.92 0.23 -5.45
N ILE A 61 5.42 0.74 -6.59
CA ILE A 61 5.89 -0.08 -7.72
C ILE A 61 6.98 -1.05 -7.29
N LEU A 62 7.85 -0.64 -6.36
CA LEU A 62 8.92 -1.50 -5.84
C LEU A 62 8.52 -2.23 -4.56
N GLY A 63 7.81 -1.58 -3.65
CA GLY A 63 7.50 -2.12 -2.32
C GLY A 63 6.63 -3.38 -2.34
N TYR A 64 5.61 -3.43 -3.21
CA TYR A 64 4.75 -4.62 -3.30
C TYR A 64 5.49 -5.83 -3.89
N PRO A 65 6.18 -5.74 -5.05
CA PRO A 65 6.99 -6.86 -5.54
C PRO A 65 8.05 -7.35 -4.55
N ILE A 66 8.69 -6.43 -3.82
CA ILE A 66 9.65 -6.80 -2.76
C ILE A 66 8.93 -7.61 -1.67
N THR A 67 7.79 -7.14 -1.18
CA THR A 67 6.99 -7.87 -0.18
C THR A 67 6.59 -9.26 -0.68
N TYR A 68 6.18 -9.38 -1.95
CA TYR A 68 5.82 -10.67 -2.55
C TYR A 68 7.02 -11.61 -2.59
N ALA A 69 8.16 -11.13 -3.09
CA ALA A 69 9.38 -11.92 -3.18
C ALA A 69 9.84 -12.40 -1.79
N LEU A 70 9.77 -11.55 -0.77
CA LEU A 70 10.15 -11.89 0.60
C LEU A 70 9.19 -12.91 1.24
N ALA A 71 7.88 -12.78 1.01
CA ALA A 71 6.89 -13.75 1.49
C ALA A 71 7.06 -15.12 0.80
N ILE A 72 7.28 -15.12 -0.53
CA ILE A 72 7.56 -16.34 -1.30
C ILE A 72 8.86 -16.98 -0.84
N ALA A 73 9.93 -16.21 -0.68
CA ALA A 73 11.21 -16.71 -0.18
C ALA A 73 11.06 -17.37 1.20
N ASN A 74 10.24 -16.81 2.09
CA ASN A 74 9.92 -17.43 3.37
C ASN A 74 9.26 -18.80 3.19
N MET A 75 8.30 -18.93 2.28
CA MET A 75 7.57 -20.18 2.02
C MET A 75 8.41 -21.24 1.30
N LEU A 76 9.50 -20.85 0.62
CA LEU A 76 10.40 -21.78 -0.07
C LEU A 76 11.60 -22.20 0.79
N ILE A 77 12.10 -21.31 1.66
CA ILE A 77 13.29 -21.56 2.47
C ILE A 77 12.89 -22.08 3.85
N ALA A 78 13.38 -23.28 4.19
CA ALA A 78 13.04 -23.99 5.43
C ALA A 78 11.51 -24.07 5.63
N ALA A 79 10.81 -24.50 4.58
CA ALA A 79 9.35 -24.57 4.54
C ALA A 79 8.77 -25.55 5.56
N ASP A 80 9.49 -26.63 5.87
CA ASP A 80 9.05 -27.65 6.82
C ASP A 80 8.96 -27.08 8.24
N GLU A 81 9.96 -26.28 8.67
CA GLU A 81 9.91 -25.54 9.94
C GLU A 81 8.68 -24.64 10.01
N LEU A 82 8.34 -23.93 8.93
CA LEU A 82 7.14 -23.08 8.87
C LEU A 82 5.83 -23.85 8.96
N LYS A 83 5.80 -25.09 8.44
CA LYS A 83 4.61 -25.94 8.54
C LYS A 83 4.46 -26.47 9.95
N GLU A 84 5.56 -26.91 10.57
CA GLU A 84 5.59 -27.44 11.93
C GLU A 84 5.14 -26.40 12.97
N ASN A 85 5.57 -25.13 12.84
CA ASN A 85 5.14 -24.06 13.74
C ASN A 85 3.84 -23.35 13.31
N GLY A 86 3.25 -23.77 12.18
CA GLY A 86 2.02 -23.23 11.62
C GLY A 86 2.13 -21.82 11.04
N ALA A 87 3.33 -21.28 10.82
CA ALA A 87 3.55 -19.97 10.21
C ALA A 87 3.33 -19.96 8.69
N TYR A 88 3.46 -21.10 8.01
CA TYR A 88 3.36 -21.21 6.54
C TYR A 88 2.06 -20.58 6.00
N MET A 89 0.94 -20.93 6.62
CA MET A 89 -0.38 -20.47 6.19
C MET A 89 -0.53 -18.95 6.38
N TRP A 90 0.06 -18.38 7.43
CA TRP A 90 0.04 -16.94 7.68
C TRP A 90 0.87 -16.15 6.66
N TYR A 91 2.03 -16.67 6.22
CA TYR A 91 2.76 -16.08 5.08
C TYR A 91 1.93 -16.13 3.79
N MET A 92 1.25 -17.24 3.53
CA MET A 92 0.41 -17.40 2.34
C MET A 92 -0.78 -16.44 2.35
N LEU A 93 -1.52 -16.32 3.46
CA LEU A 93 -2.59 -15.33 3.58
C LEU A 93 -2.07 -13.91 3.45
N GLY A 94 -0.94 -13.59 4.10
CA GLY A 94 -0.32 -12.28 4.01
C GLY A 94 -0.01 -11.90 2.56
N LEU A 95 0.55 -12.85 1.80
CA LEU A 95 0.79 -12.68 0.37
C LEU A 95 -0.51 -12.45 -0.41
N LEU A 96 -1.54 -13.27 -0.19
CA LEU A 96 -2.81 -13.15 -0.91
C LEU A 96 -3.51 -11.81 -0.62
N PHE A 97 -3.56 -11.37 0.63
CA PHE A 97 -4.10 -10.06 0.99
C PHE A 97 -3.28 -8.92 0.38
N SER A 98 -1.94 -9.03 0.39
CA SER A 98 -1.05 -8.04 -0.21
C SER A 98 -1.27 -7.95 -1.72
N MET A 99 -1.43 -9.09 -2.42
CA MET A 99 -1.79 -9.13 -3.84
C MET A 99 -3.18 -8.55 -4.11
N GLY A 100 -4.10 -8.61 -3.13
CA GLY A 100 -5.40 -7.96 -3.19
C GLY A 100 -5.32 -6.45 -3.50
N HIS A 101 -4.21 -5.78 -3.14
CA HIS A 101 -3.92 -4.40 -3.54
C HIS A 101 -4.07 -4.20 -5.05
N MET A 102 -3.59 -5.17 -5.84
CA MET A 102 -3.59 -5.08 -7.31
C MET A 102 -4.99 -5.04 -7.90
N GLY A 103 -6.00 -5.54 -7.18
CA GLY A 103 -7.40 -5.45 -7.58
C GLY A 103 -7.92 -4.00 -7.71
N PHE A 104 -7.23 -3.03 -7.10
CA PHE A 104 -7.59 -1.61 -7.14
C PHE A 104 -6.84 -0.82 -8.22
N VAL A 105 -5.90 -1.43 -8.94
CA VAL A 105 -4.97 -0.69 -9.82
C VAL A 105 -5.70 0.11 -10.91
N THR A 106 -6.68 -0.49 -11.60
CA THR A 106 -7.43 0.19 -12.67
C THR A 106 -8.22 1.38 -12.11
N MET A 107 -8.86 1.20 -10.97
CA MET A 107 -9.62 2.27 -10.31
C MET A 107 -8.69 3.38 -9.83
N ALA A 108 -7.53 3.04 -9.25
CA ALA A 108 -6.54 4.01 -8.81
C ALA A 108 -6.00 4.83 -9.99
N LEU A 109 -5.60 4.18 -11.08
CA LEU A 109 -5.10 4.84 -12.28
C LEU A 109 -6.14 5.76 -12.92
N GLN A 110 -7.40 5.34 -12.97
CA GLN A 110 -8.47 6.20 -13.48
C GLN A 110 -8.65 7.46 -12.63
N ARG A 111 -8.67 7.33 -11.30
CA ARG A 111 -8.83 8.48 -10.39
C ARG A 111 -7.62 9.40 -10.41
N ILE A 112 -6.42 8.84 -10.55
CA ILE A 112 -5.19 9.60 -10.77
C ILE A 112 -5.28 10.41 -12.06
N ALA A 113 -5.71 9.78 -13.15
CA ALA A 113 -5.93 10.48 -14.43
C ALA A 113 -7.00 11.57 -14.30
N ASP A 114 -8.07 11.35 -13.54
CA ASP A 114 -9.09 12.38 -13.28
C ASP A 114 -8.48 13.58 -12.53
N ILE A 115 -7.58 13.36 -11.56
CA ILE A 115 -6.88 14.44 -10.84
C ILE A 115 -5.96 15.21 -11.80
N GLU A 116 -5.16 14.50 -12.59
CA GLU A 116 -4.20 15.07 -13.54
C GLU A 116 -4.85 15.93 -14.61
N ASN A 117 -5.98 15.44 -15.14
CA ASN A 117 -6.70 16.11 -16.22
C ASN A 117 -7.74 17.11 -15.71
N ASP A 118 -7.78 17.35 -14.39
CA ASP A 118 -8.75 18.25 -13.75
C ASP A 118 -10.18 17.86 -14.15
N VAL A 119 -10.55 16.60 -13.93
CA VAL A 119 -11.88 16.06 -14.18
C VAL A 119 -12.58 15.83 -12.85
N PRO A 120 -13.80 16.35 -12.64
CA PRO A 120 -14.49 17.35 -13.46
C PRO A 120 -13.77 18.71 -13.46
N LYS A 121 -13.93 19.48 -14.55
CA LYS A 121 -13.20 20.74 -14.75
C LYS A 121 -13.37 21.73 -13.60
N GLY A 122 -12.25 22.20 -13.06
CA GLY A 122 -12.19 23.13 -11.92
C GLY A 122 -12.59 22.50 -10.58
N ARG A 123 -12.71 21.16 -10.52
CA ARG A 123 -13.14 20.40 -9.34
C ARG A 123 -12.27 19.17 -9.08
N SER A 124 -10.99 19.22 -9.45
CA SER A 124 -10.01 18.15 -9.20
C SER A 124 -9.95 17.63 -7.75
N THR A 125 -10.29 18.46 -6.74
CA THR A 125 -10.37 18.02 -5.34
C THR A 125 -11.45 16.96 -5.11
N GLU A 126 -12.51 16.92 -5.92
CA GLU A 126 -13.51 15.85 -5.84
C GLU A 126 -12.93 14.49 -6.25
N SER A 127 -12.09 14.49 -7.28
CA SER A 127 -11.39 13.28 -7.73
C SER A 127 -10.33 12.85 -6.74
N MET A 128 -9.65 13.80 -6.09
CA MET A 128 -8.79 13.53 -4.93
C MET A 128 -9.57 12.88 -3.78
N ALA A 129 -10.73 13.41 -3.40
CA ALA A 129 -11.55 12.85 -2.33
C ALA A 129 -11.99 11.40 -2.65
N LYS A 130 -12.37 11.13 -3.90
CA LYS A 130 -12.72 9.79 -4.37
C LYS A 130 -11.50 8.85 -4.33
N TRP A 131 -10.34 9.33 -4.77
CA TRP A 131 -9.09 8.58 -4.72
C TRP A 131 -8.71 8.25 -3.27
N LEU A 132 -8.73 9.24 -2.36
CA LEU A 132 -8.43 9.07 -0.93
C LEU A 132 -9.32 8.04 -0.25
N LYS A 133 -10.63 8.10 -0.50
CA LYS A 133 -11.59 7.12 0.02
C LYS A 133 -11.26 5.71 -0.45
N MET A 134 -11.00 5.55 -1.75
CA MET A 134 -10.62 4.27 -2.33
C MET A 134 -9.28 3.77 -1.78
N ASN A 135 -8.27 4.63 -1.71
CA ASN A 135 -6.93 4.34 -1.19
C ASN A 135 -7.01 3.82 0.25
N TRP A 136 -7.81 4.48 1.08
CA TRP A 136 -8.00 4.13 2.48
C TRP A 136 -8.77 2.81 2.66
N VAL A 137 -9.85 2.62 1.91
CA VAL A 137 -10.60 1.36 1.92
C VAL A 137 -9.69 0.20 1.50
N ARG A 138 -8.91 0.36 0.43
CA ARG A 138 -7.93 -0.64 0.01
C ARG A 138 -6.95 -0.94 1.15
N ALA A 139 -6.32 0.08 1.73
CA ALA A 139 -5.36 -0.10 2.82
C ALA A 139 -5.95 -0.88 4.01
N ILE A 140 -7.22 -0.65 4.35
CA ILE A 140 -7.90 -1.36 5.43
C ILE A 140 -8.19 -2.83 5.07
N ILE A 141 -8.58 -3.13 3.83
CA ILE A 141 -9.05 -4.49 3.48
C ILE A 141 -7.96 -5.37 2.85
N THR A 142 -6.85 -4.79 2.38
CA THR A 142 -5.73 -5.52 1.76
C THR A 142 -4.47 -5.41 2.59
N ASP A 143 -3.99 -4.18 2.83
CA ASP A 143 -2.66 -3.93 3.37
C ASP A 143 -2.60 -4.22 4.87
N THR A 144 -3.64 -3.84 5.61
CA THR A 144 -3.74 -4.09 7.06
C THR A 144 -3.85 -5.60 7.38
N PRO A 145 -4.73 -6.39 6.75
CA PRO A 145 -4.78 -7.84 6.96
C PRO A 145 -3.48 -8.53 6.55
N ALA A 146 -2.85 -8.09 5.45
CA ALA A 146 -1.55 -8.62 5.04
C ALA A 146 -0.48 -8.40 6.11
N TRP A 147 -0.38 -7.16 6.62
CA TRP A 147 0.54 -6.79 7.69
C TRP A 147 0.33 -7.61 8.97
N VAL A 148 -0.93 -7.75 9.41
CA VAL A 148 -1.28 -8.60 10.57
C VAL A 148 -0.86 -10.04 10.33
N CYS A 149 -1.14 -10.60 9.16
CA CYS A 149 -0.76 -11.97 8.82
C CYS A 149 0.77 -12.16 8.87
N PHE A 150 1.54 -11.22 8.32
CA PHE A 150 3.00 -11.29 8.36
C PHE A 150 3.55 -11.17 9.79
N ILE A 151 2.95 -10.35 10.65
CA ILE A 151 3.33 -10.28 12.07
C ILE A 151 3.11 -11.64 12.74
N VAL A 152 1.93 -12.23 12.57
CA VAL A 152 1.62 -13.55 13.17
C VAL A 152 2.55 -14.62 12.62
N ALA A 153 2.84 -14.61 11.32
CA ALA A 153 3.79 -15.53 10.69
C ALA A 153 5.20 -15.40 11.29
N ALA A 154 5.69 -14.17 11.45
CA ALA A 154 7.01 -13.91 12.03
C ALA A 154 7.07 -14.35 13.50
N LEU A 155 6.07 -14.01 14.32
CA LEU A 155 6.02 -14.41 15.73
C LEU A 155 5.99 -15.93 15.92
N LYS A 156 5.40 -16.67 14.98
CA LYS A 156 5.39 -18.14 14.99
C LYS A 156 6.71 -18.76 14.54
N ALA A 157 7.51 -18.04 13.74
CA ALA A 157 8.67 -18.57 13.04
C ALA A 157 10.03 -18.14 13.61
N LEU A 158 10.07 -17.34 14.68
CA LEU A 158 11.29 -16.78 15.29
C LEU A 158 11.74 -17.53 16.55
#